data_AF-A0A7V3D5S3-F1
#
_entry.id   AF-A0A7V3D5S3-F1
#
_cell.length_a   1.000
_cell.length_b   1.000
_cell.length_c   1.000
_cell.angle_alpha   90.00
_cell.angle_beta   90.00
_cell.angle_gamma   90.00
#
_symmetry.space_group_name_H-M   'P 1'
#
loop_
_entity.id
_entity.type
_entity.pdbx_description
1 polymer ?
#
loop_
_entity_poly.entity_id
_entity_poly.type
_entity_poly.pdbx_seq_one_letter_code
_entity_poly.pdbx_strand_id
1 'polypeptide(L)'
;MKTARPRISPSTSAMTKAAGRSVNGPSEPASRTIFSPTHAFAWKTPGTARKPLARRRMILEGWRPLPGNRVPSPIAEATMMRQLSTLFALGILGTALVPGRGPATTAADPTDPAALRERGIEVLARGPVHEAYAEPYIGQPQPTPVIPRQPPRAVDEIPPDQKPEGDNVQWIPGYWQWDDERKDYIWVSGFWRKPPPGRAWMPGHWKQTAEGWQWVPGMWTAANQQDMNYLPEPPAPLEAGPSVPAPSEDYQYVPGTWLYRGGAFAWRPGFWSLGRPGWVWCPARYYWTPSGFLFNDGYWDFPPDDRGLLCAPVWFDVPVFRRFGWSYCSSYFWRPGCLLDSLFIRPNYCHYYFG
;
A
#
# COMPACT_ATOMS: atom_id res chain seq x y z
N MET A 1 -58.33 -45.49 47.85
CA MET A 1 -58.43 -44.16 47.21
C MET A 1 -57.41 -44.07 46.08
N LYS A 2 -57.87 -43.90 44.84
CA LYS A 2 -57.06 -43.61 43.64
C LYS A 2 -57.90 -42.66 42.78
N THR A 3 -57.36 -41.52 42.37
CA THR A 3 -58.06 -40.58 41.48
C THR A 3 -57.09 -40.03 40.44
N ALA A 4 -57.51 -40.11 39.17
CA ALA A 4 -56.70 -39.78 38.00
C ALA A 4 -56.86 -38.30 37.58
N ARG A 5 -56.00 -37.85 36.65
CA ARG A 5 -56.27 -36.70 35.78
C ARG A 5 -56.07 -37.11 34.30
N PRO A 6 -56.89 -36.61 33.36
CA PRO A 6 -56.93 -37.11 31.98
C PRO A 6 -56.03 -36.35 31.00
N ARG A 7 -55.78 -36.96 29.83
CA ARG A 7 -55.25 -36.30 28.62
C ARG A 7 -56.34 -35.50 27.91
N ILE A 8 -55.95 -34.45 27.19
CA ILE A 8 -56.75 -33.84 26.11
C ILE A 8 -55.84 -33.62 24.90
N SER A 9 -56.29 -34.08 23.73
CA SER A 9 -55.73 -33.75 22.40
C SER A 9 -56.63 -32.71 21.72
N PRO A 10 -56.16 -32.08 20.62
CA PRO A 10 -57.03 -32.06 19.44
C PRO A 10 -56.30 -32.22 18.09
N SER A 11 -56.87 -33.03 17.20
CA SER A 11 -57.00 -32.70 15.76
C SER A 11 -58.30 -31.88 15.60
N THR A 12 -58.68 -31.20 14.52
CA THR A 12 -58.48 -31.28 13.05
C THR A 12 -58.95 -29.89 12.51
N SER A 13 -58.81 -29.44 11.25
CA SER A 13 -58.41 -30.05 9.98
C SER A 13 -57.84 -28.96 9.02
N ALA A 14 -57.59 -29.30 7.76
CA ALA A 14 -57.10 -28.40 6.71
C ALA A 14 -58.22 -27.78 5.84
N MET A 15 -57.91 -26.68 5.16
CA MET A 15 -58.60 -26.29 3.91
C MET A 15 -57.60 -25.73 2.89
N THR A 16 -57.75 -26.12 1.63
CA THR A 16 -56.76 -25.95 0.55
C THR A 16 -57.21 -24.88 -0.45
N LYS A 17 -56.30 -24.04 -0.95
CA LYS A 17 -56.38 -23.52 -2.33
C LYS A 17 -55.00 -23.17 -2.90
N ALA A 18 -54.92 -23.08 -4.23
CA ALA A 18 -53.71 -23.41 -4.98
C ALA A 18 -53.06 -22.23 -5.75
N ALA A 19 -51.90 -22.55 -6.33
CA ALA A 19 -51.22 -21.91 -7.48
C ALA A 19 -50.41 -20.62 -7.22
N GLY A 20 -49.13 -20.63 -7.65
CA GLY A 20 -48.25 -19.45 -7.57
C GLY A 20 -46.76 -19.72 -7.83
N ARG A 21 -46.42 -19.85 -9.11
CA ARG A 21 -45.09 -20.01 -9.73
C ARG A 21 -43.90 -19.23 -9.12
N SER A 22 -42.72 -19.84 -9.28
CA SER A 22 -41.40 -19.22 -9.54
C SER A 22 -40.48 -18.81 -8.37
N VAL A 23 -39.29 -19.41 -8.42
CA VAL A 23 -38.04 -18.98 -7.79
C VAL A 23 -37.75 -17.51 -8.08
N ASN A 24 -37.31 -16.77 -7.05
CA ASN A 24 -36.43 -15.60 -7.14
C ASN A 24 -35.76 -15.41 -5.77
N GLY A 25 -34.48 -15.72 -5.67
CA GLY A 25 -33.65 -15.27 -4.55
C GLY A 25 -33.12 -13.86 -4.84
N PRO A 26 -33.13 -12.92 -3.89
CA PRO A 26 -32.47 -11.64 -4.09
C PRO A 26 -30.95 -11.85 -4.08
N SER A 27 -30.30 -11.65 -5.23
CA SER A 27 -28.86 -11.42 -5.26
C SER A 27 -28.57 -10.06 -4.66
N GLU A 28 -27.82 -10.02 -3.55
CA GLU A 28 -27.31 -8.77 -2.99
C GLU A 28 -26.41 -8.07 -4.02
N PRO A 29 -26.71 -6.82 -4.44
CA PRO A 29 -25.75 -6.04 -5.19
C PRO A 29 -24.64 -5.60 -4.25
N ALA A 30 -23.38 -5.89 -4.62
CA ALA A 30 -22.22 -5.36 -3.92
C ALA A 30 -22.23 -3.83 -3.98
N SER A 31 -22.66 -3.19 -2.89
CA SER A 31 -22.80 -1.74 -2.79
C SER A 31 -21.43 -1.05 -2.86
N ARG A 32 -21.05 -0.59 -4.06
CA ARG A 32 -20.00 0.41 -4.24
C ARG A 32 -20.46 1.74 -3.65
N THR A 33 -20.25 1.93 -2.35
CA THR A 33 -20.49 3.19 -1.67
C THR A 33 -19.43 4.21 -2.11
N ILE A 34 -19.70 4.93 -3.19
CA ILE A 34 -18.97 6.15 -3.53
C ILE A 34 -19.36 7.19 -2.48
N PHE A 35 -18.51 7.38 -1.47
CA PHE A 35 -18.80 8.26 -0.35
C PHE A 35 -18.75 9.73 -0.79
N SER A 36 -19.68 10.54 -0.27
CA SER A 36 -19.67 11.99 -0.44
C SER A 36 -18.38 12.60 0.15
N PRO A 37 -17.85 13.73 -0.36
CA PRO A 37 -16.45 14.15 -0.10
C PRO A 37 -16.07 14.44 1.35
N THR A 38 -17.02 14.48 2.29
CA THR A 38 -16.80 14.85 3.70
C THR A 38 -15.99 13.85 4.52
N HIS A 39 -15.80 12.60 4.05
CA HIS A 39 -15.07 11.55 4.78
C HIS A 39 -13.73 11.15 4.14
N ALA A 40 -13.42 11.70 2.96
CA ALA A 40 -12.07 11.68 2.46
C ALA A 40 -11.29 12.79 3.20
N PHE A 41 -10.39 12.39 4.11
CA PHE A 41 -9.24 13.24 4.44
C PHE A 41 -8.35 13.32 3.19
N ALA A 42 -8.78 14.13 2.23
CA ALA A 42 -8.07 14.36 1.00
C ALA A 42 -6.70 14.96 1.35
N TRP A 43 -5.66 14.42 0.72
CA TRP A 43 -4.26 14.81 0.90
C TRP A 43 -4.00 16.21 0.33
N LYS A 44 -4.60 17.25 0.93
CA LYS A 44 -4.34 18.66 0.61
C LYS A 44 -2.98 19.05 1.18
N THR A 45 -1.93 18.75 0.43
CA THR A 45 -0.70 19.53 0.51
C THR A 45 -1.02 21.00 0.17
N PRO A 46 -0.61 21.99 0.98
CA PRO A 46 -0.73 23.39 0.63
C PRO A 46 -0.08 23.67 -0.73
N GLY A 47 -0.81 24.35 -1.61
CA GLY A 47 -0.47 24.45 -3.03
C GLY A 47 0.83 25.22 -3.29
N THR A 48 1.95 24.52 -3.43
CA THR A 48 3.20 25.11 -3.93
C THR A 48 3.14 25.22 -5.45
N ALA A 49 2.44 26.26 -5.93
CA ALA A 49 2.51 26.70 -7.31
C ALA A 49 3.95 27.17 -7.64
N ARG A 50 4.83 26.24 -8.04
CA ARG A 50 6.18 26.53 -8.51
C ARG A 50 6.12 27.32 -9.83
N LYS A 51 6.04 28.65 -9.72
CA LYS A 51 6.33 29.55 -10.84
C LYS A 51 7.79 29.34 -11.27
N PRO A 52 8.09 29.23 -12.58
CA PRO A 52 9.46 29.11 -13.05
C PRO A 52 10.20 30.42 -12.79
N LEU A 53 11.15 30.41 -11.87
CA LEU A 53 12.04 31.55 -11.64
C LEU A 53 12.98 31.72 -12.84
N ALA A 54 12.80 32.81 -13.58
CA ALA A 54 13.66 33.18 -14.69
C ALA A 54 15.10 33.38 -14.20
N ARG A 55 16.07 32.80 -14.92
CA ARG A 55 17.50 32.98 -14.64
C ARG A 55 17.90 34.45 -14.81
N ARG A 56 17.98 35.22 -13.72
CA ARG A 56 18.77 36.45 -13.69
C ARG A 56 20.23 36.11 -13.39
N ARG A 57 21.08 36.36 -14.37
CA ARG A 57 22.55 36.37 -14.23
C ARG A 57 22.89 37.47 -13.21
N MET A 58 23.36 37.11 -12.03
CA MET A 58 23.99 38.06 -11.11
C MET A 58 25.50 37.82 -11.16
N ILE A 59 26.23 38.87 -11.53
CA ILE A 59 27.69 38.88 -11.57
C ILE A 59 28.17 38.92 -10.12
N LEU A 60 29.14 38.07 -9.78
CA LEU A 60 29.94 38.23 -8.57
C LEU A 60 31.41 38.18 -8.96
N GLU A 61 32.09 39.27 -8.67
CA GLU A 61 33.53 39.44 -8.89
C GLU A 61 34.34 38.73 -7.81
N GLY A 62 35.62 38.51 -8.10
CA GLY A 62 36.65 38.62 -7.07
C GLY A 62 36.93 37.39 -6.21
N TRP A 63 37.58 36.38 -6.80
CA TRP A 63 38.56 35.58 -6.05
C TRP A 63 39.79 35.28 -6.91
N ARG A 64 41.00 35.56 -6.39
CA ARG A 64 42.29 35.37 -7.06
C ARG A 64 43.17 34.42 -6.23
N PRO A 65 43.81 33.41 -6.84
CA PRO A 65 45.01 32.79 -6.30
C PRO A 65 46.29 33.36 -6.94
N LEU A 66 47.41 33.31 -6.21
CA LEU A 66 48.76 33.71 -6.64
C LEU A 66 49.56 32.50 -7.22
N PRO A 67 50.72 32.71 -7.91
CA PRO A 67 51.16 31.82 -8.98
C PRO A 67 52.40 30.94 -8.69
N GLY A 68 52.64 29.96 -9.57
CA GLY A 68 53.86 29.13 -9.68
C GLY A 68 53.54 27.63 -9.59
N ASN A 69 53.97 26.72 -10.47
CA ASN A 69 54.96 26.80 -11.56
C ASN A 69 54.50 26.12 -12.86
N ARG A 70 55.14 26.48 -13.98
CA ARG A 70 54.98 25.85 -15.31
C ARG A 70 55.93 24.66 -15.47
N VAL A 71 55.60 23.73 -16.39
CA VAL A 71 56.46 23.24 -17.51
C VAL A 71 55.57 22.37 -18.44
N PRO A 72 55.85 22.28 -19.76
CA PRO A 72 54.76 22.18 -20.76
C PRO A 72 54.60 20.82 -21.46
N SER A 73 53.49 20.69 -22.21
CA SER A 73 53.25 19.63 -23.18
C SER A 73 53.99 19.86 -24.51
N PRO A 74 54.41 18.81 -25.23
CA PRO A 74 54.84 18.91 -26.62
C PRO A 74 53.68 18.69 -27.61
N ILE A 75 53.64 19.56 -28.62
CA ILE A 75 52.92 19.33 -29.89
C ILE A 75 53.93 18.70 -30.86
N ALA A 76 53.51 17.72 -31.65
CA ALA A 76 54.21 17.33 -32.88
C ALA A 76 53.21 16.81 -33.93
N GLU A 77 53.10 17.55 -35.03
CA GLU A 77 52.39 17.10 -36.24
C GLU A 77 53.30 16.16 -37.08
N ALA A 78 52.70 15.25 -37.84
CA ALA A 78 53.41 14.48 -38.87
C ALA A 78 52.49 14.07 -40.04
N THR A 79 52.08 15.07 -40.80
CA THR A 79 51.97 15.11 -42.28
C THR A 79 52.18 13.80 -43.09
N MET A 80 51.10 13.39 -43.76
CA MET A 80 51.05 12.91 -45.16
C MET A 80 51.90 11.70 -45.61
N MET A 81 51.21 10.64 -46.06
CA MET A 81 51.53 10.06 -47.37
C MET A 81 50.29 9.49 -48.07
N ARG A 82 50.07 9.94 -49.31
CA ARG A 82 48.95 9.56 -50.18
C ARG A 82 49.56 8.92 -51.43
N GLN A 83 49.37 7.62 -51.65
CA GLN A 83 49.75 6.97 -52.90
C GLN A 83 48.59 6.17 -53.49
N LEU A 84 48.35 6.42 -54.78
CA LEU A 84 47.44 5.68 -55.64
C LEU A 84 48.23 4.56 -56.31
N SER A 85 47.67 3.34 -56.30
CA SER A 85 48.15 2.23 -57.12
C SER A 85 46.96 1.44 -57.64
N THR A 86 46.48 1.80 -58.84
CA THR A 86 45.52 1.01 -59.61
C THR A 86 46.26 -0.02 -60.42
N LEU A 87 45.83 -1.30 -60.42
CA LEU A 87 45.86 -2.16 -61.62
C LEU A 87 45.02 -3.44 -61.44
N PHE A 88 44.59 -3.98 -62.58
CA PHE A 88 43.61 -5.06 -62.76
C PHE A 88 44.07 -6.46 -62.28
N ALA A 89 43.11 -7.27 -61.81
CA ALA A 89 43.05 -8.72 -62.07
C ALA A 89 41.61 -9.24 -62.00
N LEU A 90 41.27 -10.24 -62.83
CA LEU A 90 39.91 -10.79 -63.00
C LEU A 90 39.51 -11.80 -61.91
N GLY A 91 38.21 -11.82 -61.59
CA GLY A 91 37.43 -13.06 -61.50
C GLY A 91 37.44 -13.87 -60.20
N ILE A 92 36.28 -13.92 -59.53
CA ILE A 92 35.43 -15.12 -59.36
C ILE A 92 34.15 -14.69 -58.64
N LEU A 93 32.99 -15.04 -59.22
CA LEU A 93 31.67 -14.80 -58.61
C LEU A 93 31.38 -15.89 -57.57
N GLY A 94 31.85 -15.68 -56.33
CA GLY A 94 31.48 -16.52 -55.20
C GLY A 94 30.29 -15.94 -54.45
N THR A 95 29.08 -16.47 -54.66
CA THR A 95 27.93 -16.19 -53.78
C THR A 95 28.14 -16.87 -52.44
N ALA A 96 28.89 -16.21 -51.56
CA ALA A 96 28.98 -16.57 -50.15
C ALA A 96 27.59 -16.43 -49.52
N LEU A 97 26.94 -17.57 -49.27
CA LEU A 97 25.73 -17.65 -48.46
C LEU A 97 26.09 -17.23 -47.03
N VAL A 98 25.95 -15.93 -46.73
CA VAL A 98 26.00 -15.44 -45.35
C VAL A 98 24.89 -16.16 -44.60
N PRO A 99 25.20 -17.03 -43.61
CA PRO A 99 24.15 -17.65 -42.82
C PRO A 99 23.41 -16.52 -42.11
N GLY A 100 22.13 -16.35 -42.46
CA GLY A 100 21.29 -15.34 -41.86
C GLY A 100 21.35 -15.51 -40.35
N ARG A 101 21.93 -14.53 -39.66
CA ARG A 101 21.92 -14.46 -38.21
C ARG A 101 20.45 -14.37 -37.82
N GLY A 102 19.87 -15.52 -37.43
CA GLY A 102 18.48 -15.60 -37.01
C GLY A 102 18.23 -14.53 -35.95
N PRO A 103 16.98 -14.02 -35.84
CA PRO A 103 16.67 -13.02 -34.83
C PRO A 103 17.20 -13.52 -33.50
N ALA A 104 18.13 -12.77 -32.91
CA ALA A 104 18.69 -13.15 -31.63
C ALA A 104 17.52 -13.31 -30.67
N THR A 105 17.32 -14.51 -30.14
CA THR A 105 16.34 -14.74 -29.10
C THR A 105 16.77 -13.90 -27.92
N THR A 106 16.22 -12.68 -27.82
CA THR A 106 16.32 -11.86 -26.62
C THR A 106 15.86 -12.76 -25.49
N ALA A 107 16.76 -13.09 -24.57
CA ALA A 107 16.39 -13.86 -23.39
C ALA A 107 15.25 -13.10 -22.72
N ALA A 108 14.10 -13.76 -22.55
CA ALA A 108 12.94 -13.12 -21.95
C ALA A 108 13.34 -12.58 -20.58
N ASP A 109 12.99 -11.33 -20.31
CA ASP A 109 13.28 -10.71 -19.02
C ASP A 109 12.61 -11.57 -17.94
N PRO A 110 13.35 -12.11 -16.95
CA PRO A 110 12.77 -12.98 -15.92
C PRO A 110 11.78 -12.25 -14.99
N THR A 111 11.66 -10.92 -15.14
CA THR A 111 10.66 -10.06 -14.48
C THR A 111 9.45 -9.73 -15.37
N ASP A 112 9.41 -10.14 -16.64
CA ASP A 112 8.26 -9.91 -17.53
C ASP A 112 6.96 -10.56 -16.96
N PRO A 113 5.77 -9.94 -17.11
CA PRO A 113 4.54 -10.47 -16.53
C PRO A 113 4.13 -11.85 -17.06
N ALA A 114 4.47 -12.20 -18.30
CA ALA A 114 4.21 -13.53 -18.85
C ALA A 114 5.16 -14.57 -18.24
N ALA A 115 6.45 -14.26 -18.17
CA ALA A 115 7.46 -15.12 -17.53
C ALA A 115 7.19 -15.35 -16.03
N LEU A 116 6.67 -14.34 -15.32
CA LEU A 116 6.21 -14.49 -13.94
C LEU A 116 4.96 -15.39 -13.84
N ARG A 117 3.98 -15.24 -14.74
CA ARG A 117 2.78 -16.09 -14.76
C ARG A 117 3.09 -17.55 -15.04
N GLU A 118 4.04 -17.84 -15.94
CA GLU A 118 4.55 -19.21 -16.18
C GLU A 118 5.20 -19.83 -14.92
N ARG A 119 5.71 -19.00 -14.01
CA ARG A 119 6.23 -19.39 -12.70
C ARG A 119 5.16 -19.42 -11.59
N GLY A 120 3.88 -19.24 -11.94
CA GLY A 120 2.75 -19.18 -11.00
C GLY A 120 2.73 -17.90 -10.14
N ILE A 121 3.24 -16.78 -10.68
CA ILE A 121 3.30 -15.47 -10.04
C ILE A 121 2.47 -14.47 -10.86
N GLU A 122 1.32 -14.03 -10.35
CA GLU A 122 0.49 -13.00 -11.00
C GLU A 122 0.63 -11.67 -10.28
N VAL A 123 1.32 -10.71 -10.88
CA VAL A 123 1.39 -9.33 -10.39
C VAL A 123 0.04 -8.63 -10.62
N LEU A 124 -0.51 -8.03 -9.56
CA LEU A 124 -1.84 -7.47 -9.57
C LEU A 124 -1.81 -5.95 -9.83
N ALA A 125 -2.49 -5.52 -10.91
CA ALA A 125 -2.67 -4.10 -11.25
C ALA A 125 -3.79 -3.41 -10.45
N ARG A 126 -4.48 -4.15 -9.57
CA ARG A 126 -5.50 -3.67 -8.62
C ARG A 126 -5.41 -4.48 -7.33
N GLY A 127 -5.71 -3.89 -6.19
CA GLY A 127 -5.63 -4.59 -4.91
C GLY A 127 -5.42 -3.68 -3.70
N PRO A 128 -5.12 -4.25 -2.53
CA PRO A 128 -4.84 -3.49 -1.31
C PRO A 128 -3.50 -2.75 -1.37
N VAL A 129 -3.47 -1.56 -0.79
CA VAL A 129 -2.24 -0.86 -0.39
C VAL A 129 -1.78 -1.43 0.96
N HIS A 130 -0.46 -1.64 1.11
CA HIS A 130 0.13 -2.07 2.37
C HIS A 130 -0.13 -1.05 3.50
N GLU A 131 -0.67 -1.49 4.64
CA GLU A 131 -1.10 -0.61 5.75
C GLU A 131 0.00 0.38 6.20
N ALA A 132 1.24 -0.09 6.40
CA ALA A 132 2.39 0.75 6.75
C ALA A 132 2.73 1.86 5.72
N TYR A 133 2.32 1.72 4.46
CA TYR A 133 2.42 2.77 3.44
C TYR A 133 1.28 3.77 3.59
N ALA A 134 0.02 3.31 3.61
CA ALA A 134 -1.14 4.15 3.83
C ALA A 134 -2.33 3.38 4.40
N GLU A 135 -3.05 4.01 5.32
CA GLU A 135 -4.18 3.44 6.05
C GLU A 135 -5.36 4.43 6.08
N PRO A 136 -6.61 3.97 5.82
CA PRO A 136 -7.78 4.84 5.87
C PRO A 136 -8.09 5.25 7.30
N TYR A 137 -8.46 6.51 7.54
CA TYR A 137 -8.97 6.93 8.85
C TYR A 137 -10.39 6.38 9.07
N ILE A 138 -10.52 5.45 10.01
CA ILE A 138 -11.79 4.86 10.42
C ILE A 138 -12.11 5.38 11.83
N GLY A 139 -13.04 6.33 11.94
CA GLY A 139 -13.38 6.98 13.22
C GLY A 139 -14.03 6.04 14.25
N GLN A 140 -14.72 5.00 13.79
CA GLN A 140 -15.27 3.94 14.63
C GLN A 140 -14.77 2.57 14.10
N PRO A 141 -13.68 2.01 14.66
CA PRO A 141 -13.13 0.75 14.20
C PRO A 141 -14.12 -0.40 14.39
N GLN A 142 -14.16 -1.32 13.43
CA GLN A 142 -15.10 -2.45 13.37
C GLN A 142 -14.35 -3.78 13.34
N PRO A 143 -14.99 -4.90 13.74
CA PRO A 143 -14.47 -6.24 13.52
C PRO A 143 -14.16 -6.51 12.04
N THR A 144 -12.99 -7.08 11.76
CA THR A 144 -12.66 -7.54 10.40
C THR A 144 -13.45 -8.81 10.06
N PRO A 145 -13.75 -9.09 8.78
CA PRO A 145 -14.40 -10.33 8.35
C PRO A 145 -13.73 -11.59 8.93
N VAL A 146 -14.55 -12.55 9.36
CA VAL A 146 -14.09 -13.89 9.72
C VAL A 146 -13.85 -14.69 8.45
N ILE A 147 -12.62 -15.14 8.24
CA ILE A 147 -12.20 -15.96 7.12
C ILE A 147 -12.08 -17.42 7.58
N PRO A 148 -12.90 -18.37 7.07
CA PRO A 148 -12.84 -19.76 7.52
C PRO A 148 -11.53 -20.48 7.18
N ARG A 149 -10.83 -20.04 6.14
CA ARG A 149 -9.60 -20.64 5.64
C ARG A 149 -8.39 -20.09 6.39
N GLN A 150 -7.47 -20.97 6.78
CA GLN A 150 -6.20 -20.56 7.39
C GLN A 150 -5.32 -19.84 6.35
N PRO A 151 -4.70 -18.69 6.70
CA PRO A 151 -3.68 -18.05 5.86
C PRO A 151 -2.48 -18.98 5.70
N PRO A 152 -1.83 -19.02 4.52
CA PRO A 152 -0.61 -19.78 4.38
C PRO A 152 0.51 -19.25 5.29
N ARG A 153 1.59 -20.05 5.44
CA ARG A 153 2.84 -19.54 6.02
C ARG A 153 3.28 -18.28 5.25
N ALA A 154 3.80 -17.28 5.95
CA ALA A 154 4.36 -16.09 5.32
C ALA A 154 5.43 -16.46 4.28
N VAL A 155 5.42 -15.74 3.16
CA VAL A 155 6.42 -15.86 2.09
C VAL A 155 7.77 -15.39 2.62
N ASP A 156 8.84 -16.10 2.23
CA ASP A 156 10.21 -15.63 2.44
C ASP A 156 10.51 -14.55 1.39
N GLU A 157 10.35 -13.29 1.76
CA GLU A 157 10.43 -12.15 0.86
C GLU A 157 11.77 -11.42 1.00
N ILE A 158 12.54 -11.43 -0.09
CA ILE A 158 13.82 -10.74 -0.22
C ILE A 158 13.55 -9.28 -0.63
N PRO A 159 14.08 -8.29 0.10
CA PRO A 159 13.99 -6.88 -0.29
C PRO A 159 14.66 -6.65 -1.65
N PRO A 160 14.01 -5.95 -2.61
CA PRO A 160 14.63 -5.59 -3.88
C PRO A 160 15.78 -4.60 -3.69
N ASP A 161 16.83 -4.73 -4.51
CA ASP A 161 18.03 -3.88 -4.45
C ASP A 161 17.75 -2.38 -4.70
N GLN A 162 16.59 -2.05 -5.28
CA GLN A 162 16.13 -0.69 -5.55
C GLN A 162 15.67 0.03 -4.26
N LYS A 163 16.57 0.16 -3.29
CA LYS A 163 16.36 0.93 -2.07
C LYS A 163 16.41 2.44 -2.38
N PRO A 164 15.36 3.23 -2.05
CA PRO A 164 15.40 4.69 -2.16
C PRO A 164 16.53 5.32 -1.35
N GLU A 165 17.10 6.40 -1.88
CA GLU A 165 18.03 7.24 -1.13
C GLU A 165 17.34 7.91 0.07
N GLY A 166 18.07 8.06 1.18
CA GLY A 166 17.62 8.80 2.35
C GLY A 166 17.89 8.08 3.68
N ASP A 167 17.96 8.87 4.74
CA ASP A 167 18.18 8.36 6.09
C ASP A 167 17.01 7.50 6.58
N ASN A 168 17.35 6.44 7.31
CA ASN A 168 16.40 5.55 8.00
C ASN A 168 15.37 4.83 7.10
N VAL A 169 15.63 4.65 5.81
CA VAL A 169 14.78 3.81 4.95
C VAL A 169 14.95 2.33 5.35
N GLN A 170 13.86 1.68 5.74
CA GLN A 170 13.81 0.29 6.20
C GLN A 170 12.88 -0.57 5.31
N TRP A 171 13.10 -1.87 5.31
CA TRP A 171 12.18 -2.82 4.67
C TRP A 171 11.00 -3.10 5.61
N ILE A 172 9.78 -3.00 5.10
CA ILE A 172 8.58 -3.53 5.76
C ILE A 172 8.21 -4.84 5.07
N PRO A 173 8.15 -5.97 5.79
CA PRO A 173 7.81 -7.27 5.18
C PRO A 173 6.33 -7.33 4.80
N GLY A 174 6.04 -8.03 3.69
CA GLY A 174 4.67 -8.25 3.24
C GLY A 174 3.86 -9.22 4.09
N TYR A 175 2.59 -9.37 3.74
CA TYR A 175 1.65 -10.23 4.44
C TYR A 175 0.56 -10.78 3.52
N TRP A 176 -0.07 -11.88 3.92
CA TRP A 176 -1.25 -12.42 3.24
C TRP A 176 -2.49 -11.57 3.55
N GLN A 177 -3.21 -11.11 2.53
CA GLN A 177 -4.54 -10.51 2.65
C GLN A 177 -5.58 -11.39 1.97
N TRP A 178 -6.77 -11.49 2.54
CA TRP A 178 -7.87 -12.23 1.91
C TRP A 178 -8.51 -11.39 0.80
N ASP A 179 -8.62 -11.96 -0.40
CA ASP A 179 -9.36 -11.38 -1.51
C ASP A 179 -10.69 -12.13 -1.69
N ASP A 180 -11.80 -11.40 -1.51
CA ASP A 180 -13.14 -11.96 -1.57
C ASP A 180 -13.79 -11.94 -2.96
N GLU A 181 -13.14 -11.37 -3.98
CA GLU A 181 -13.50 -11.56 -5.39
C GLU A 181 -12.95 -12.93 -5.86
N ARG A 182 -11.67 -13.21 -5.57
CA ARG A 182 -10.96 -14.46 -5.88
C ARG A 182 -11.28 -15.62 -4.93
N LYS A 183 -11.77 -15.34 -3.72
CA LYS A 183 -11.95 -16.31 -2.61
C LYS A 183 -10.64 -17.01 -2.23
N ASP A 184 -9.53 -16.27 -2.27
CA ASP A 184 -8.19 -16.78 -2.01
C ASP A 184 -7.31 -15.71 -1.36
N TYR A 185 -6.11 -16.11 -0.90
CA TYR A 185 -5.14 -15.18 -0.36
C TYR A 185 -4.28 -14.54 -1.47
N ILE A 186 -4.08 -13.23 -1.37
CA ILE A 186 -3.10 -12.47 -2.14
C ILE A 186 -1.98 -12.00 -1.21
N TRP A 187 -0.76 -11.92 -1.72
CA TRP A 187 0.38 -11.37 -1.00
C TRP A 187 0.42 -9.86 -1.20
N VAL A 188 0.28 -9.12 -0.11
CA VAL A 188 0.57 -7.69 -0.05
C VAL A 188 2.08 -7.56 0.10
N SER A 189 2.77 -7.36 -1.02
CA SER A 189 4.24 -7.34 -1.07
C SER A 189 4.83 -6.33 -0.11
N GLY A 190 5.93 -6.73 0.54
CA GLY A 190 6.75 -5.86 1.35
C GLY A 190 7.36 -4.74 0.52
N PHE A 191 7.84 -3.69 1.18
CA PHE A 191 8.25 -2.47 0.48
C PHE A 191 9.27 -1.63 1.28
N TRP A 192 9.97 -0.73 0.59
CA TRP A 192 10.91 0.19 1.23
C TRP A 192 10.17 1.41 1.80
N ARG A 193 10.30 1.65 3.11
CA ARG A 193 9.61 2.71 3.85
C ARG A 193 10.58 3.56 4.66
N LYS A 194 10.42 4.87 4.59
CA LYS A 194 10.95 5.82 5.55
C LYS A 194 9.97 5.94 6.74
N PRO A 195 10.29 5.46 7.95
CA PRO A 195 9.36 5.48 9.09
C PRO A 195 8.94 6.90 9.48
N PRO A 196 7.68 7.12 9.92
CA PRO A 196 7.28 8.38 10.54
C PRO A 196 8.18 8.69 11.76
N PRO A 197 8.55 9.96 12.02
CA PRO A 197 9.46 10.31 13.10
C PRO A 197 9.00 9.82 14.48
N GLY A 198 9.89 9.16 15.21
CA GLY A 198 9.59 8.62 16.54
C GLY A 198 8.58 7.48 16.55
N ARG A 199 8.29 6.86 15.40
CA ARG A 199 7.37 5.71 15.28
C ARG A 199 8.10 4.42 14.90
N ALA A 200 7.58 3.30 15.40
CA ALA A 200 7.98 1.95 15.03
C ALA A 200 6.79 1.23 14.37
N TRP A 201 7.06 0.31 13.45
CA TRP A 201 6.00 -0.48 12.81
C TRP A 201 5.70 -1.72 13.66
N MET A 202 4.44 -1.87 14.07
CA MET A 202 3.92 -3.12 14.59
C MET A 202 3.19 -3.85 13.45
N PRO A 203 3.70 -4.99 12.95
CA PRO A 203 3.06 -5.72 11.86
C PRO A 203 1.65 -6.21 12.21
N GLY A 204 0.75 -6.11 11.23
CA GLY A 204 -0.54 -6.79 11.30
C GLY A 204 -0.36 -8.30 11.22
N HIS A 205 -1.34 -9.05 11.73
CA HIS A 205 -1.29 -10.50 11.75
C HIS A 205 -2.67 -11.13 11.72
N TRP A 206 -2.75 -12.34 11.17
CA TRP A 206 -3.94 -13.17 11.30
C TRP A 206 -4.00 -13.82 12.68
N LYS A 207 -5.12 -13.62 13.37
CA LYS A 207 -5.42 -14.26 14.64
C LYS A 207 -6.50 -15.32 14.45
N GLN A 208 -6.22 -16.52 14.95
CA GLN A 208 -7.21 -17.60 15.01
C GLN A 208 -8.26 -17.27 16.08
N THR A 209 -9.53 -17.48 15.75
CA THR A 209 -10.68 -17.36 16.66
C THR A 209 -11.50 -18.65 16.62
N ALA A 210 -12.58 -18.71 17.42
CA ALA A 210 -13.48 -19.87 17.41
C ALA A 210 -14.23 -20.05 16.07
N GLU A 211 -14.37 -18.97 15.29
CA GLU A 211 -15.17 -18.94 14.06
C GLU A 211 -14.31 -19.01 12.78
N GLY A 212 -13.00 -18.84 12.90
CA GLY A 212 -12.06 -18.86 11.76
C GLY A 212 -10.81 -18.04 12.04
N TRP A 213 -10.45 -17.18 11.08
CA TRP A 213 -9.29 -16.30 11.12
C TRP A 213 -9.72 -14.86 10.89
N GLN A 214 -9.24 -13.94 11.72
CA GLN A 214 -9.50 -12.50 11.58
C GLN A 214 -8.18 -11.75 11.45
N TRP A 215 -8.17 -10.69 10.64
CA TRP A 215 -7.00 -9.83 10.48
C TRP A 215 -6.93 -8.86 11.65
N VAL A 216 -5.76 -8.73 12.26
CA VAL A 216 -5.45 -7.65 13.19
C VAL A 216 -4.58 -6.65 12.42
N PRO A 217 -5.09 -5.44 12.11
CA PRO A 217 -4.33 -4.43 11.38
C PRO A 217 -3.00 -4.08 12.03
N GLY A 218 -1.99 -3.85 11.19
CA GLY A 218 -0.73 -3.26 11.63
C GLY A 218 -0.89 -1.77 11.96
N MET A 219 0.07 -1.21 12.71
CA MET A 219 0.05 0.22 13.04
C MET A 219 1.43 0.78 13.36
N TRP A 220 1.57 2.11 13.19
CA TRP A 220 2.74 2.86 13.62
C TRP A 220 2.62 3.28 15.10
N THR A 221 3.23 2.53 16.02
CA THR A 221 3.26 2.83 17.46
C THR A 221 4.37 3.84 17.80
N ALA A 222 4.34 4.48 18.98
CA ALA A 222 5.47 5.28 19.43
C ALA A 222 6.69 4.37 19.68
N ALA A 223 7.87 4.77 19.18
CA ALA A 223 9.06 3.90 19.18
C ALA A 223 9.60 3.53 20.58
N ASN A 224 9.18 4.27 21.61
CA ASN A 224 9.50 4.01 23.02
C ASN A 224 8.35 3.33 23.80
N GLN A 225 7.25 2.98 23.14
CA GLN A 225 6.11 2.33 23.77
C GLN A 225 6.38 0.82 23.88
N GLN A 226 6.71 0.37 25.10
CA GLN A 226 7.02 -1.04 25.38
C GLN A 226 5.76 -1.90 25.46
N ASP A 227 4.69 -1.39 26.09
CA ASP A 227 3.42 -2.10 26.25
C ASP A 227 2.27 -1.40 25.52
N MET A 228 1.45 -2.20 24.83
CA MET A 228 0.17 -1.78 24.26
C MET A 228 -0.97 -2.33 25.12
N ASN A 229 -1.59 -1.44 25.90
CA ASN A 229 -2.73 -1.81 26.73
C ASN A 229 -3.99 -2.00 25.88
N TYR A 230 -4.64 -3.16 25.98
CA TYR A 230 -5.99 -3.36 25.47
C TYR A 230 -6.99 -2.54 26.29
N LEU A 231 -7.84 -1.81 25.58
CA LEU A 231 -8.86 -0.94 26.12
C LEU A 231 -10.25 -1.52 25.83
N PRO A 232 -11.28 -1.16 26.62
CA PRO A 232 -12.67 -1.43 26.28
C PRO A 232 -13.06 -0.74 24.96
N GLU A 233 -14.23 -1.12 24.43
CA GLU A 233 -14.80 -0.48 23.24
C GLU A 233 -15.00 1.03 23.46
N PRO A 234 -14.45 1.90 22.59
CA PRO A 234 -14.75 3.33 22.66
C PRO A 234 -16.23 3.57 22.30
N PRO A 235 -16.92 4.51 22.95
CA PRO A 235 -18.27 4.89 22.55
C PRO A 235 -18.31 5.37 21.10
N ALA A 236 -19.51 5.40 20.50
CA ALA A 236 -19.70 6.01 19.19
C ALA A 236 -19.06 7.42 19.14
N PRO A 237 -18.31 7.78 18.08
CA PRO A 237 -17.67 9.09 17.99
C PRO A 237 -18.69 10.22 18.03
N LEU A 238 -18.38 11.30 18.77
CA LEU A 238 -19.15 12.56 18.73
C LEU A 238 -18.61 13.51 17.65
N GLU A 239 -17.94 12.95 16.64
CA GLU A 239 -17.24 13.71 15.61
C GLU A 239 -18.20 14.21 14.54
N ALA A 240 -18.24 15.52 14.35
CA ALA A 240 -19.14 16.19 13.40
C ALA A 240 -18.38 16.98 12.31
N GLY A 241 -17.05 16.93 12.29
CA GLY A 241 -16.21 17.80 11.48
C GLY A 241 -16.06 19.21 12.09
N PRO A 242 -15.39 20.12 11.37
CA PRO A 242 -15.16 21.48 11.84
C PRO A 242 -16.47 22.28 11.92
N SER A 243 -16.77 22.79 13.11
CA SER A 243 -17.92 23.69 13.36
C SER A 243 -17.70 25.14 12.92
N VAL A 244 -16.45 25.52 12.63
CA VAL A 244 -16.04 26.83 12.11
C VAL A 244 -15.10 26.66 10.91
N PRO A 245 -15.07 27.59 9.95
CA PRO A 245 -14.11 27.55 8.84
C PRO A 245 -12.65 27.51 9.31
N ALA A 246 -11.75 27.03 8.44
CA ALA A 246 -10.32 27.07 8.67
C ALA A 246 -9.82 28.53 8.81
N PRO A 247 -8.95 28.86 9.78
CA PRO A 247 -8.39 30.21 9.92
C PRO A 247 -7.55 30.68 8.71
N SER A 248 -6.85 29.77 8.04
CA SER A 248 -6.19 29.98 6.74
C SER A 248 -6.05 28.63 6.00
N GLU A 249 -5.55 28.66 4.76
CA GLU A 249 -5.25 27.45 3.98
C GLU A 249 -4.13 26.58 4.61
N ASP A 250 -3.32 27.15 5.51
CA ASP A 250 -2.27 26.44 6.23
C ASP A 250 -2.81 25.59 7.39
N TYR A 251 -4.10 25.71 7.74
CA TYR A 251 -4.71 24.95 8.83
C TYR A 251 -5.31 23.63 8.33
N GLN A 252 -4.99 22.56 9.04
CA GLN A 252 -5.58 21.24 8.88
C GLN A 252 -6.55 20.94 10.03
N TYR A 253 -7.59 20.18 9.76
CA TYR A 253 -8.52 19.75 10.80
C TYR A 253 -8.00 18.49 11.50
N VAL A 254 -7.89 18.55 12.82
CA VAL A 254 -7.63 17.39 13.68
C VAL A 254 -8.97 16.89 14.21
N PRO A 255 -9.45 15.70 13.84
CA PRO A 255 -10.72 15.21 14.35
C PRO A 255 -10.68 14.94 15.85
N GLY A 256 -11.85 15.03 16.46
CA GLY A 256 -12.08 14.66 17.84
C GLY A 256 -11.91 13.16 18.06
N THR A 257 -11.61 12.79 19.29
CA THR A 257 -11.36 11.40 19.66
C THR A 257 -11.68 11.17 21.13
N TRP A 258 -12.04 9.94 21.47
CA TRP A 258 -12.16 9.51 22.85
C TRP A 258 -10.75 9.31 23.44
N LEU A 259 -10.52 9.84 24.65
CA LEU A 259 -9.30 9.59 25.41
C LEU A 259 -9.66 8.75 26.63
N TYR A 260 -9.07 7.56 26.76
CA TYR A 260 -9.27 6.70 27.92
C TYR A 260 -8.31 7.10 29.04
N ARG A 261 -8.84 7.58 30.17
CA ARG A 261 -8.06 8.06 31.33
C ARG A 261 -8.79 7.72 32.63
N GLY A 262 -8.05 7.23 33.64
CA GLY A 262 -8.63 6.95 34.96
C GLY A 262 -9.79 5.93 34.95
N GLY A 263 -9.82 5.01 33.99
CA GLY A 263 -10.89 4.02 33.83
C GLY A 263 -12.10 4.47 32.99
N ALA A 264 -12.14 5.72 32.52
CA ALA A 264 -13.27 6.30 31.79
C ALA A 264 -12.85 6.94 30.44
N PHE A 265 -13.82 7.08 29.53
CA PHE A 265 -13.64 7.81 28.27
C PHE A 265 -14.01 9.29 28.44
N ALA A 266 -13.12 10.18 28.00
CA ALA A 266 -13.37 11.62 27.90
C ALA A 266 -13.26 12.07 26.44
N TRP A 267 -14.25 12.82 25.94
CA TRP A 267 -14.22 13.33 24.57
C TRP A 267 -13.25 14.51 24.46
N ARG A 268 -12.31 14.46 23.52
CA ARG A 268 -11.55 15.62 23.05
C ARG A 268 -12.21 16.10 21.75
N PRO A 269 -12.84 17.29 21.70
CA PRO A 269 -13.34 17.86 20.45
C PRO A 269 -12.24 18.02 19.39
N GLY A 270 -12.62 17.92 18.12
CA GLY A 270 -11.73 18.24 17.01
C GLY A 270 -11.43 19.74 16.94
N PHE A 271 -10.29 20.10 16.36
CA PHE A 271 -9.78 21.47 16.33
C PHE A 271 -8.94 21.74 15.09
N TRP A 272 -8.84 23.00 14.70
CA TRP A 272 -7.92 23.46 13.66
C TRP A 272 -6.49 23.53 14.22
N SER A 273 -5.56 22.80 13.58
CA SER A 273 -4.13 22.83 13.89
C SER A 273 -3.37 23.41 12.72
N LEU A 274 -2.27 24.13 12.99
CA LEU A 274 -1.38 24.59 11.94
C LEU A 274 -0.75 23.36 11.25
N GLY A 275 -0.92 23.31 9.93
CA GLY A 275 -0.27 22.35 9.05
C GLY A 275 1.25 22.49 9.07
N ARG A 276 1.95 21.45 8.66
CA ARG A 276 3.41 21.47 8.52
C ARG A 276 3.74 21.20 7.06
N PRO A 277 4.36 22.15 6.32
CA PRO A 277 4.75 21.92 4.94
C PRO A 277 5.64 20.68 4.80
N GLY A 278 5.31 19.80 3.84
CA GLY A 278 6.02 18.53 3.65
C GLY A 278 5.66 17.43 4.68
N TRP A 279 4.56 17.57 5.42
CA TRP A 279 4.05 16.56 6.34
C TRP A 279 2.53 16.41 6.21
N VAL A 280 2.03 15.24 6.57
CA VAL A 280 0.60 14.96 6.71
C VAL A 280 0.32 14.44 8.12
N TRP A 281 -0.80 14.87 8.68
CA TRP A 281 -1.27 14.41 9.98
C TRP A 281 -2.06 13.11 9.87
N CYS A 282 -1.59 12.08 10.56
CA CYS A 282 -2.32 10.85 10.85
C CYS A 282 -3.07 11.04 12.18
N PRO A 283 -4.42 11.08 12.18
CA PRO A 283 -5.16 11.35 13.41
C PRO A 283 -5.08 10.24 14.45
N ALA A 284 -5.21 10.62 15.72
CA ALA A 284 -5.35 9.69 16.83
C ALA A 284 -6.60 8.82 16.66
N ARG A 285 -6.46 7.50 16.81
CA ARG A 285 -7.53 6.54 16.50
C ARG A 285 -7.43 5.26 17.32
N TYR A 286 -8.54 4.54 17.39
CA TYR A 286 -8.59 3.19 17.93
C TYR A 286 -8.48 2.17 16.81
N TYR A 287 -7.81 1.07 17.10
CA TYR A 287 -7.74 -0.13 16.27
C TYR A 287 -8.52 -1.24 16.98
N TRP A 288 -9.39 -1.93 16.24
CA TRP A 288 -10.08 -3.11 16.76
C TRP A 288 -9.15 -4.33 16.73
N THR A 289 -9.26 -5.18 17.74
CA THR A 289 -8.67 -6.53 17.75
C THR A 289 -9.65 -7.51 18.42
N PRO A 290 -9.51 -8.84 18.21
CA PRO A 290 -10.28 -9.84 18.97
C PRO A 290 -10.02 -9.87 20.50
N SER A 291 -9.08 -9.06 21.02
CA SER A 291 -8.77 -8.95 22.46
C SER A 291 -9.19 -7.61 23.09
N GLY A 292 -9.88 -6.75 22.34
CA GLY A 292 -10.20 -5.38 22.73
C GLY A 292 -9.53 -4.36 21.79
N PHE A 293 -9.54 -3.09 22.19
CA PHE A 293 -9.13 -1.99 21.32
C PHE A 293 -7.76 -1.44 21.69
N LEU A 294 -6.98 -1.05 20.68
CA LEU A 294 -5.68 -0.42 20.88
C LEU A 294 -5.77 1.05 20.48
N PHE A 295 -5.45 1.96 21.40
CA PHE A 295 -5.38 3.40 21.09
C PHE A 295 -4.00 3.75 20.54
N ASN A 296 -3.99 4.46 19.42
CA ASN A 296 -2.79 5.06 18.86
C ASN A 296 -2.96 6.58 18.79
N ASP A 297 -2.06 7.34 19.43
CA ASP A 297 -2.11 8.80 19.38
C ASP A 297 -1.67 9.32 18.01
N GLY A 298 -2.07 10.54 17.66
CA GLY A 298 -1.82 11.14 16.36
C GLY A 298 -0.33 11.41 16.11
N TYR A 299 0.05 11.45 14.84
CA TYR A 299 1.42 11.73 14.45
C TYR A 299 1.53 12.42 13.10
N TRP A 300 2.72 12.94 12.84
CA TRP A 300 3.11 13.45 11.53
C TRP A 300 3.84 12.37 10.76
N ASP A 301 3.45 12.20 9.51
CA ASP A 301 4.05 11.28 8.54
C ASP A 301 4.37 12.05 7.25
N PHE A 302 5.21 11.48 6.41
CA PHE A 302 5.53 12.02 5.11
C PHE A 302 4.29 11.99 4.18
N PRO A 303 4.16 12.92 3.22
CA PRO A 303 3.26 12.78 2.08
C PRO A 303 3.51 11.43 1.38
N PRO A 304 2.47 10.79 0.80
CA PRO A 304 2.61 9.48 0.14
C PRO A 304 3.82 9.37 -0.80
N ASP A 305 4.09 10.39 -1.61
CA ASP A 305 5.21 10.45 -2.55
C ASP A 305 6.60 10.38 -1.89
N ASP A 306 6.71 10.79 -0.63
CA ASP A 306 7.95 10.82 0.16
C ASP A 306 8.08 9.63 1.13
N ARG A 307 7.15 8.65 1.10
CA ARG A 307 7.14 7.50 2.03
C ARG A 307 8.15 6.42 1.68
N GLY A 308 8.51 6.29 0.40
CA GLY A 308 9.43 5.27 -0.10
C GLY A 308 8.91 4.58 -1.37
N LEU A 309 9.33 3.34 -1.61
CA LEU A 309 9.03 2.60 -2.84
C LEU A 309 8.06 1.45 -2.53
N LEU A 310 6.77 1.66 -2.84
CA LEU A 310 5.70 0.68 -2.68
C LEU A 310 5.77 -0.39 -3.78
N CYS A 311 5.71 -1.67 -3.40
CA CYS A 311 5.63 -2.80 -4.33
C CYS A 311 4.17 -3.15 -4.67
N ALA A 312 3.93 -3.72 -5.84
CA ALA A 312 2.60 -4.22 -6.23
C ALA A 312 2.25 -5.52 -5.48
N PRO A 313 0.99 -5.73 -5.07
CA PRO A 313 0.52 -7.00 -4.53
C PRO A 313 0.50 -8.08 -5.62
N VAL A 314 0.55 -9.33 -5.18
CA VAL A 314 0.77 -10.50 -6.04
C VAL A 314 -0.15 -11.64 -5.62
N TRP A 315 -0.74 -12.33 -6.59
CA TRP A 315 -1.32 -13.66 -6.34
C TRP A 315 -0.30 -14.74 -6.73
N PHE A 316 -0.23 -15.79 -5.91
CA PHE A 316 0.67 -16.92 -6.14
C PHE A 316 -0.11 -18.21 -6.24
N ASP A 317 0.24 -19.06 -7.21
CA ASP A 317 -0.25 -20.43 -7.24
C ASP A 317 0.32 -21.24 -6.06
N VAL A 318 -0.54 -22.04 -5.42
CA VAL A 318 -0.28 -22.73 -4.15
C VAL A 318 0.96 -23.63 -4.15
N PRO A 319 1.34 -24.33 -5.25
CA PRO A 319 2.56 -25.12 -5.30
C PRO A 319 3.85 -24.28 -5.20
N VAL A 320 3.82 -23.01 -5.63
CA VAL A 320 5.01 -22.19 -5.81
C VAL A 320 5.64 -21.81 -4.47
N PHE A 321 4.87 -21.15 -3.59
CA PHE A 321 5.37 -20.66 -2.30
C PHE A 321 5.47 -21.74 -1.21
N ARG A 322 5.02 -22.97 -1.49
CA ARG A 322 5.18 -24.12 -0.59
C ARG A 322 6.48 -24.90 -0.80
N ARG A 323 7.24 -24.59 -1.86
CA ARG A 323 8.53 -25.24 -2.14
C ARG A 323 9.57 -24.83 -1.09
N PHE A 324 10.29 -25.81 -0.54
CA PHE A 324 11.37 -25.56 0.41
C PHE A 324 12.48 -24.71 -0.22
N GLY A 325 12.94 -23.68 0.49
CA GLY A 325 13.96 -22.74 0.03
C GLY A 325 13.51 -21.83 -1.13
N TRP A 326 12.20 -21.73 -1.38
CA TRP A 326 11.66 -20.73 -2.31
C TRP A 326 11.50 -19.38 -1.62
N SER A 327 11.91 -18.34 -2.32
CA SER A 327 11.78 -16.94 -1.91
C SER A 327 11.23 -16.09 -3.04
N TYR A 328 10.60 -14.97 -2.67
CA TYR A 328 10.06 -13.97 -3.58
C TYR A 328 10.89 -12.68 -3.50
N CYS A 329 11.07 -11.99 -4.63
CA CYS A 329 11.60 -10.64 -4.68
C CYS A 329 10.73 -9.84 -5.66
N SER A 330 10.25 -8.67 -5.25
CA SER A 330 9.35 -7.88 -6.07
C SER A 330 10.09 -7.08 -7.15
N SER A 331 9.56 -7.12 -8.37
CA SER A 331 10.07 -6.38 -9.53
C SER A 331 9.11 -5.28 -10.01
N TYR A 332 7.94 -5.13 -9.38
CA TYR A 332 6.89 -4.21 -9.79
C TYR A 332 6.61 -3.21 -8.68
N PHE A 333 6.86 -1.94 -9.00
CA PHE A 333 6.77 -0.84 -8.05
C PHE A 333 5.75 0.20 -8.51
N TRP A 334 5.02 0.74 -7.54
CA TRP A 334 4.09 1.84 -7.77
C TRP A 334 4.83 3.15 -7.93
N ARG A 335 4.46 3.93 -8.96
CA ARG A 335 4.84 5.33 -9.05
C ARG A 335 3.87 6.15 -8.20
N PRO A 336 4.35 6.91 -7.19
CA PRO A 336 3.45 7.52 -6.20
C PRO A 336 2.35 8.42 -6.79
N GLY A 337 2.70 9.25 -7.78
CA GLY A 337 1.78 10.19 -8.42
C GLY A 337 0.63 9.58 -9.24
N CYS A 338 0.52 8.25 -9.35
CA CYS A 338 -0.65 7.57 -9.94
C CYS A 338 -1.53 6.87 -8.91
N LEU A 339 -1.05 6.71 -7.67
CA LEU A 339 -1.74 5.92 -6.65
C LEU A 339 -2.98 6.66 -6.14
N LEU A 340 -2.82 7.93 -5.75
CA LEU A 340 -3.87 8.71 -5.06
C LEU A 340 -5.16 8.89 -5.86
N ASP A 341 -5.04 9.06 -7.19
CA ASP A 341 -6.20 9.23 -8.09
C ASP A 341 -7.03 7.96 -8.28
N SER A 342 -6.50 6.80 -7.86
CA SER A 342 -7.16 5.49 -7.98
C SER A 342 -7.56 4.87 -6.64
N LEU A 343 -7.37 5.57 -5.52
CA LEU A 343 -7.66 5.02 -4.19
C LEU A 343 -9.16 4.98 -3.86
N PHE A 344 -9.60 3.83 -3.35
CA PHE A 344 -10.88 3.64 -2.67
C PHE A 344 -10.68 2.89 -1.34
N ILE A 345 -11.70 2.84 -0.50
CA ILE A 345 -11.62 2.28 0.86
C ILE A 345 -12.54 1.07 0.98
N ARG A 346 -12.10 0.01 1.65
CA ARG A 346 -12.96 -1.08 2.13
C ARG A 346 -12.88 -1.14 3.66
N PRO A 347 -13.77 -0.44 4.41
CA PRO A 347 -13.59 -0.20 5.84
C PRO A 347 -13.41 -1.48 6.67
N ASN A 348 -14.19 -2.52 6.38
CA ASN A 348 -14.14 -3.80 7.11
C ASN A 348 -12.79 -4.54 6.93
N TYR A 349 -12.03 -4.24 5.88
CA TYR A 349 -10.69 -4.79 5.66
C TYR A 349 -9.58 -3.83 6.14
N CYS A 350 -9.93 -2.66 6.67
CA CYS A 350 -9.00 -1.65 7.20
C CYS A 350 -7.94 -1.11 6.23
N HIS A 351 -8.09 -1.35 4.92
CA HIS A 351 -7.09 -0.98 3.90
C HIS A 351 -7.64 0.06 2.89
N TYR A 352 -6.72 0.84 2.33
CA TYR A 352 -6.91 1.46 1.02
C TYR A 352 -6.75 0.39 -0.07
N TYR A 353 -7.49 0.52 -1.15
CA TYR A 353 -7.38 -0.29 -2.36
C TYR A 353 -7.18 0.63 -3.57
N PHE A 354 -6.56 0.13 -4.63
CA PHE A 354 -6.35 0.84 -5.89
C PHE A 354 -6.80 -0.01 -7.09
N GLY A 355 -7.06 0.66 -8.22
CA GLY A 355 -7.32 0.08 -9.55
C GLY A 355 -8.77 -0.31 -9.85
#